data_AF-A0A3Q3K014-F1
#
_entry.id   AF-A0A3Q3K014-F1
#
_cell.length_a   1.000
_cell.length_b   1.000
_cell.length_c   1.000
_cell.angle_alpha   90.00
_cell.angle_beta   90.00
_cell.angle_gamma   90.00
#
_symmetry.space_group_name_H-M   'P 1'
#
loop_
_entity.id
_entity.type
_entity.pdbx_description
1 polymer ?
#
loop_
_entity_poly.entity_id
_entity_poly.type
_entity_poly.pdbx_seq_one_letter_code
_entity_poly.pdbx_strand_id
1 'polypeptide(L)'
;MDKDIDGKDAKIKSTEESSLSFLCVPPIGMEFLVPKTGFFCKACNRFYSGTNEAEINHCRTEKHYMNLQVGINLIEFTYQQQTL
;
A
#
# COMPACT_ATOMS: atom_id res chain seq x y z
N MET A 1 -61.38 -8.02 17.35
CA MET A 1 -60.74 -8.60 18.57
C MET A 1 -59.94 -9.75 18.01
N ASP A 2 -58.81 -9.38 17.44
CA ASP A 2 -58.15 -10.20 16.45
C ASP A 2 -57.12 -11.05 17.18
N LYS A 3 -57.16 -12.34 16.90
CA LYS A 3 -56.43 -13.39 17.60
C LYS A 3 -55.03 -13.48 16.99
N ASP A 4 -54.01 -13.23 17.80
CA ASP A 4 -52.63 -13.51 17.44
C ASP A 4 -52.44 -15.04 17.32
N ILE A 5 -52.00 -15.47 16.14
CA ILE A 5 -51.53 -16.83 15.85
C ILE A 5 -50.06 -16.68 15.47
N ASP A 6 -49.17 -16.98 16.40
CA ASP A 6 -47.72 -16.94 16.18
C ASP A 6 -47.28 -18.10 15.27
N GLY A 7 -47.08 -17.79 14.00
CA GLY A 7 -46.41 -18.66 13.03
C GLY A 7 -44.91 -18.74 13.30
N LYS A 8 -44.42 -19.92 13.70
CA LYS A 8 -42.99 -20.24 13.75
C LYS A 8 -42.54 -20.70 12.38
N ASP A 9 -42.06 -19.76 11.57
CA ASP A 9 -41.43 -20.08 10.30
C ASP A 9 -39.99 -20.54 10.56
N ALA A 10 -39.77 -21.83 10.36
CA ALA A 10 -38.46 -22.45 10.31
C ALA A 10 -37.66 -21.86 9.13
N LYS A 11 -36.84 -20.83 9.40
CA LYS A 11 -35.90 -20.32 8.39
C LYS A 11 -34.60 -21.10 8.45
N ILE A 12 -34.56 -22.13 7.62
CA ILE A 12 -33.35 -22.75 7.07
C ILE A 12 -32.43 -21.60 6.63
N LYS A 13 -31.32 -21.38 7.34
CA LYS A 13 -30.26 -20.50 6.87
C LYS A 13 -29.18 -21.36 6.24
N SER A 14 -29.24 -21.36 4.91
CA SER A 14 -28.21 -21.78 3.98
C SER A 14 -26.81 -21.44 4.51
N THR A 15 -25.98 -22.47 4.63
CA THR A 15 -24.52 -22.34 4.66
C THR A 15 -24.08 -21.80 3.30
N GLU A 16 -24.08 -20.47 3.19
CA GLU A 16 -23.31 -19.78 2.17
C GLU A 16 -21.84 -19.93 2.54
N GLU A 17 -21.26 -20.94 1.91
CA GLU A 17 -19.85 -21.19 1.69
C GLU A 17 -19.22 -19.97 0.95
N SER A 18 -19.19 -18.83 1.63
CA SER A 18 -18.68 -17.55 1.14
C SER A 18 -17.67 -17.01 2.14
N SER A 19 -16.63 -17.78 2.32
CA SER A 19 -15.29 -17.29 2.61
C SER A 19 -14.44 -18.54 2.59
N LEU A 20 -13.83 -18.83 1.43
CA LEU A 20 -12.55 -19.51 1.49
C LEU A 20 -11.69 -18.61 2.40
N SER A 21 -11.58 -19.01 3.65
CA SER A 21 -10.62 -18.52 4.62
C SER A 21 -9.28 -18.83 4.00
N PHE A 22 -8.80 -17.95 3.12
CA PHE A 22 -7.55 -18.11 2.40
C PHE A 22 -6.44 -18.15 3.46
N LEU A 23 -6.12 -19.39 3.82
CA LEU A 23 -5.04 -19.89 4.65
C LEU A 23 -4.96 -19.31 6.08
N CYS A 24 -5.49 -20.08 7.03
CA CYS A 24 -5.00 -20.10 8.41
C CYS A 24 -3.62 -20.77 8.50
N VAL A 25 -2.68 -20.37 7.64
CA VAL A 25 -1.29 -20.81 7.71
C VAL A 25 -0.47 -19.61 8.16
N PRO A 26 0.19 -19.68 9.32
CA PRO A 26 1.06 -18.59 9.76
C PRO A 26 2.18 -18.37 8.73
N PRO A 27 2.61 -17.12 8.50
CA PRO A 27 3.66 -16.82 7.53
C PRO A 27 4.96 -17.56 7.91
N ILE A 28 5.53 -18.30 6.96
CA ILE A 28 6.74 -19.11 7.14
C ILE A 28 7.98 -18.22 6.94
N GLY A 29 8.99 -18.37 7.80
CA GLY A 29 10.29 -17.71 7.65
C GLY A 29 10.36 -16.29 8.23
N MET A 30 9.41 -15.92 9.09
CA MET A 30 9.42 -14.63 9.78
C MET A 30 10.63 -14.46 10.71
N GLU A 31 11.19 -15.56 11.21
CA GLU A 31 12.39 -15.60 12.06
C GLU A 31 13.66 -15.12 11.33
N PHE A 32 13.66 -15.10 10.00
CA PHE A 32 14.78 -14.60 9.20
C PHE A 32 14.67 -13.10 8.88
N LEU A 33 13.56 -12.46 9.24
CA LEU A 33 13.36 -11.03 9.00
C LEU A 33 14.13 -10.21 10.03
N VAL A 34 15.04 -9.36 9.55
CA VAL A 34 15.68 -8.32 10.37
C VAL A 34 15.02 -6.98 10.02
N PRO A 35 14.21 -6.40 10.93
CA PRO A 35 13.63 -5.08 10.69
C PRO A 35 14.72 -4.05 10.47
N LYS A 36 14.60 -3.26 9.40
CA LYS A 36 15.49 -2.15 9.09
C LYS A 36 14.70 -0.86 8.93
N THR A 37 15.18 0.20 9.56
CA THR A 37 14.67 1.56 9.39
C THR A 37 15.33 2.25 8.19
N GLY A 38 14.62 3.21 7.61
CA GLY A 38 15.09 3.94 6.45
C GLY A 38 14.05 4.92 5.91
N PHE A 39 14.33 5.48 4.74
CA PHE A 39 13.47 6.46 4.07
C PHE A 39 13.27 6.10 2.59
N PHE A 40 12.12 6.49 2.05
CA PHE A 40 11.80 6.31 0.63
C PHE A 40 11.91 7.64 -0.10
N CYS A 41 12.82 7.71 -1.07
CA CYS A 41 12.95 8.88 -1.92
C CYS A 41 12.05 8.74 -3.15
N LYS A 42 11.03 9.60 -3.26
CA LYS A 42 10.10 9.63 -4.41
C LYS A 42 10.80 10.01 -5.71
N ALA A 43 11.70 11.00 -5.67
CA ALA A 43 12.47 11.41 -6.84
C ALA A 43 13.36 10.27 -7.39
N CYS A 44 13.93 9.45 -6.50
CA CYS A 44 14.74 8.30 -6.90
C CYS A 44 13.96 6.98 -7.03
N ASN A 45 12.66 6.98 -6.71
CA ASN A 45 11.79 5.80 -6.59
C ASN A 45 12.48 4.62 -5.89
N ARG A 46 13.18 4.90 -4.77
CA ARG A 46 14.05 3.93 -4.11
C ARG A 46 14.03 4.11 -2.59
N PHE A 47 14.01 2.98 -1.89
CA PHE A 47 14.21 2.93 -0.44
C PHE A 47 15.70 2.89 -0.09
N TYR A 48 16.07 3.66 0.93
CA TYR A 48 17.41 3.73 1.49
C TYR A 48 17.36 3.39 2.98
N SER A 49 18.24 2.51 3.45
CA SER A 49 18.44 2.28 4.88
C SER A 49 19.30 3.40 5.46
N GLY A 50 19.03 3.81 6.70
CA GLY A 50 19.85 4.79 7.40
C GLY A 50 19.08 5.73 8.31
N THR A 51 19.81 6.67 8.90
CA THR A 51 19.32 7.70 9.82
C THR A 51 19.00 9.01 9.07
N ASN A 52 18.56 10.03 9.80
CA ASN A 52 18.33 11.38 9.25
C ASN A 52 19.58 11.97 8.59
N GLU A 53 20.78 11.65 9.09
CA GLU A 53 22.03 12.08 8.45
C GLU A 53 22.21 11.44 7.06
N ALA A 54 21.77 10.19 6.90
CA ALA A 54 21.78 9.52 5.60
C ALA A 54 20.79 10.15 4.61
N GLU A 55 19.63 10.61 5.10
CA GLU A 55 18.67 11.39 4.31
C GLU A 55 19.29 12.71 3.83
N ILE A 56 19.90 13.48 4.75
CA ILE A 56 20.56 14.76 4.41
C ILE A 56 21.67 14.53 3.38
N ASN A 57 22.51 13.52 3.59
CA ASN A 57 23.60 13.21 2.67
C ASN A 57 23.09 12.74 1.31
N HIS A 58 22.02 11.94 1.28
CA HIS A 58 21.37 11.52 0.02
C HIS A 58 20.89 12.72 -0.80
N CYS A 59 20.19 13.66 -0.16
CA CYS A 59 19.65 14.84 -0.84
C CYS A 59 20.72 15.77 -1.40
N ARG A 60 21.97 15.68 -0.91
CA ARG A 60 23.12 16.44 -1.43
C ARG A 60 23.81 15.79 -2.63
N THR A 61 23.41 14.58 -3.02
CA THR A 61 24.04 13.88 -4.14
C THR A 61 23.58 14.43 -5.49
N GLU A 62 24.50 14.52 -6.45
CA GLU A 62 24.21 14.94 -7.84
C GLU A 62 23.09 14.09 -8.46
N LYS A 63 23.11 12.77 -8.23
CA LYS A 63 22.09 11.84 -8.70
C LYS A 63 20.68 12.23 -8.24
N HIS A 64 20.54 12.67 -6.99
CA HIS A 64 19.25 13.12 -6.48
C HIS A 64 18.76 14.36 -7.24
N TYR A 65 19.64 15.34 -7.47
CA TYR A 65 19.31 16.54 -8.24
C TYR A 65 18.91 16.23 -9.69
N MET A 66 19.63 15.34 -10.37
CA MET A 66 19.29 14.93 -11.75
C MET A 66 17.91 14.29 -11.83
N ASN A 67 17.61 13.38 -10.89
CA ASN A 67 16.30 12.73 -10.84
C ASN A 67 15.17 13.73 -10.58
N LEU A 68 15.42 14.74 -9.74
CA LEU A 68 14.45 15.80 -9.49
C LEU A 68 14.16 16.62 -10.77
N GLN A 69 15.21 16.98 -11.52
CA GLN A 69 15.07 17.70 -12.78
C GLN A 69 14.30 16.89 -13.83
N VAL A 70 14.60 15.59 -13.97
CA VAL A 70 13.85 14.69 -14.87
C VAL A 70 12.36 14.65 -14.48
N GLY A 71 12.05 14.57 -13.19
CA GLY A 71 10.68 14.61 -12.70
C GLY A 71 9.96 15.91 -13.07
N ILE A 72 10.62 17.06 -12.87
CA ILE A 72 10.08 18.37 -13.24
C ILE A 72 9.86 18.45 -14.76
N ASN A 73 10.84 18.07 -15.57
CA ASN A 73 10.75 18.11 -17.03
C ASN A 73 9.63 17.20 -17.57
N LEU A 74 9.41 16.03 -16.97
CA LEU A 74 8.31 15.15 -17.35
C LEU A 74 6.96 15.79 -17.00
N ILE A 75 6.83 16.39 -15.82
CA ILE A 75 5.61 17.10 -15.41
C ILE A 75 5.33 18.24 -16.39
N GLU A 76 6.33 19.07 -16.71
CA GLU A 76 6.18 20.14 -17.69
C GLU A 76 5.74 19.62 -19.06
N PHE A 77 6.41 18.59 -19.59
CA PHE A 77 6.01 17.98 -20.86
C PHE A 77 4.57 17.46 -20.84
N THR A 78 4.19 16.72 -19.79
CA THR A 78 2.82 16.17 -19.68
C THR A 78 1.76 17.25 -19.56
N TYR A 79 2.04 18.33 -18.84
CA TYR A 79 1.14 19.47 -18.73
C TYR A 79 0.91 20.13 -20.09
N GLN A 80 1.99 20.33 -20.87
CA GLN A 80 1.87 20.87 -22.23
C GLN A 80 1.02 19.97 -23.14
N GLN A 81 1.14 18.63 -23.05
CA GLN A 81 0.33 17.71 -23.86
C GLN A 81 -1.15 17.66 -23.43
N GLN A 82 -1.49 17.99 -22.18
CA GLN A 82 -2.89 18.03 -21.72
C GLN A 82 -3.62 19.31 -22.13
N THR A 83 -2.87 20.39 -22.38
CA THR A 83 -3.43 21.68 -22.82
C THR A 83 -3.62 21.80 -24.34
N LEU A 84 -3.22 20.76 -25.09
CA LEU A 84 -3.39 20.62 -26.54
C LEU A 84 -4.59 19.73 -26.86
#